data_AF-A0A6J6PET9-F1
#
_entry.id   AF-A0A6J6PET9-F1
#
_cell.length_a   1.000
_cell.length_b   1.000
_cell.length_c   1.000
_cell.angle_alpha   90.00
_cell.angle_beta   90.00
_cell.angle_gamma   90.00
#
_symmetry.space_group_name_H-M   'P 1'
#
loop_
_entity.id
_entity.type
_entity.pdbx_description
1 polymer ?
#
loop_
_entity_poly.entity_id
_entity_poly.type
_entity_poly.pdbx_seq_one_letter_code
_entity_poly.pdbx_strand_id
1 'polypeptide(L)' 'MVAATLATIHNQHFIVGLVDQMRESIEDGSFFEFKERFMKRYYDNVIRR' A
#
# COMPACT_ATOMS: atom_id res chain seq x y z
N MET A 1 3.28 0.20 -26.07
CA MET A 1 2.42 -0.80 -25.41
C MET A 1 3.03 -1.37 -24.12
N VAL A 2 4.31 -1.75 -24.09
CA VAL A 2 4.97 -2.33 -22.89
C VAL A 2 4.85 -1.49 -21.62
N ALA A 3 4.98 -0.15 -21.70
CA ALA A 3 4.86 0.72 -20.54
C ALA A 3 3.48 0.61 -19.83
N ALA A 4 2.39 0.53 -20.60
CA ALA A 4 1.04 0.39 -20.04
C ALA A 4 0.82 -1.00 -19.40
N THR A 5 1.39 -2.05 -20.00
CA THR A 5 1.38 -3.40 -19.43
C THR A 5 2.12 -3.44 -18.10
N LEU A 6 3.33 -2.86 -18.03
CA LEU A 6 4.13 -2.80 -16.80
C LEU A 6 3.43 -1.96 -15.72
N ALA A 7 2.82 -0.84 -16.08
CA ALA A 7 2.04 -0.04 -15.14
C ALA A 7 0.85 -0.82 -14.57
N THR A 8 0.18 -1.62 -15.40
CA THR A 8 -0.92 -2.50 -14.94
C THR A 8 -0.41 -3.54 -13.95
N ILE A 9 0.70 -4.22 -14.28
CA ILE A 9 1.32 -5.22 -13.40
C ILE A 9 1.74 -4.58 -12.06
N HIS A 10 2.34 -3.40 -12.11
CA HIS A 10 2.73 -2.65 -10.91
C HIS A 10 1.52 -2.31 -10.03
N ASN A 11 0.43 -1.81 -10.62
CA ASN A 11 -0.79 -1.47 -9.88
C ASN A 11 -1.41 -2.69 -9.19
N GLN A 12 -1.47 -3.83 -9.89
CA GLN A 12 -1.98 -5.07 -9.31
C GLN A 12 -1.09 -5.57 -8.18
N HIS A 13 0.22 -5.58 -8.37
CA HIS A 13 1.17 -5.98 -7.32
C HIS A 13 1.06 -5.09 -6.07
N PHE A 14 0.92 -3.78 -6.26
CA PHE A 14 0.74 -2.83 -5.17
C PHE A 14 -0.54 -3.10 -4.36
N ILE A 15 -1.70 -3.25 -5.02
CA ILE A 15 -2.98 -3.44 -4.32
C ILE A 15 -3.03 -4.79 -3.61
N VAL A 16 -2.60 -5.88 -4.27
CA VAL A 16 -2.58 -7.22 -3.65
C VAL A 16 -1.68 -7.22 -2.42
N GLY A 17 -0.44 -6.73 -2.55
CA GLY A 17 0.51 -6.67 -1.43
C GLY A 17 0.05 -5.77 -0.29
N LEU A 18 -0.70 -4.70 -0.58
CA LEU A 18 -1.30 -3.85 0.45
C LEU A 18 -2.36 -4.62 1.24
N VAL A 19 -3.30 -5.29 0.56
CA VAL A 19 -4.38 -6.03 1.23
C VAL A 19 -3.85 -7.24 2.01
N ASP A 20 -2.78 -7.88 1.53
CA ASP A 20 -2.13 -8.98 2.27
C ASP A 20 -1.55 -8.50 3.61
N GLN A 21 -0.86 -7.36 3.63
CA GLN A 21 -0.37 -6.75 4.89
C GLN A 21 -1.51 -6.29 5.80
N MET A 22 -2.62 -5.79 5.22
CA MET A 22 -3.81 -5.46 5.99
C MET A 22 -4.41 -6.71 6.65
N ARG A 23 -4.42 -7.85 5.95
CA ARG A 23 -4.92 -9.12 6.51
C ARG A 23 -4.05 -9.61 7.65
N GLU A 24 -2.73 -9.66 7.44
CA GLU A 24 -1.77 -10.05 8.48
C GLU A 24 -1.92 -9.19 9.74
N SER A 25 -2.03 -7.86 9.56
CA SER A 25 -2.20 -6.95 10.69
C SER A 25 -3.59 -7.00 11.36
N ILE A 26 -4.61 -7.55 10.70
CA ILE A 26 -5.90 -7.84 11.34
C ILE A 26 -5.78 -9.11 12.19
N GLU A 27 -5.10 -10.14 11.68
CA GLU A 27 -4.89 -11.41 12.39
C GLU A 27 -4.03 -11.24 13.65
N ASP A 28 -3.03 -10.34 13.62
CA ASP A 28 -2.16 -10.03 14.76
C ASP A 28 -2.72 -8.93 15.70
N GLY A 29 -3.83 -8.29 15.33
CA GLY A 29 -4.47 -7.21 16.09
C GLY A 29 -3.81 -5.83 15.98
N SER A 30 -2.80 -5.65 15.13
CA SER A 30 -2.02 -4.41 14.93
C SER A 30 -2.52 -3.50 13.79
N PHE A 31 -3.67 -3.80 13.18
CA PHE A 31 -4.20 -3.12 12.00
C PHE A 31 -4.20 -1.59 12.08
N PHE A 32 -4.57 -1.03 13.24
CA PHE A 32 -4.61 0.43 13.41
C PHE A 32 -3.22 1.08 13.34
N GLU A 33 -2.20 0.43 13.89
CA GLU A 33 -0.82 0.91 13.79
C GLU A 33 -0.30 0.77 12.36
N PHE A 34 -0.59 -0.35 11.69
CA PHE A 34 -0.28 -0.53 10.28
C PHE A 34 -0.88 0.60 9.44
N LYS A 35 -2.18 0.88 9.63
CA LYS A 35 -2.90 1.94 8.93
C LYS A 35 -2.25 3.31 9.16
N GLU A 36 -1.94 3.65 10.41
CA GLU A 36 -1.31 4.94 10.74
C GLU A 36 0.04 5.10 10.04
N ARG A 37 0.92 4.10 10.15
CA ARG A 37 2.23 4.11 9.51
C ARG A 37 2.12 4.19 7.98
N PHE A 38 1.20 3.42 7.39
CA PHE A 38 0.97 3.42 5.96
C PHE A 38 0.48 4.78 5.46
N MET A 39 -0.54 5.35 6.10
CA MET A 39 -1.12 6.64 5.71
C MET A 39 -0.12 7.77 5.85
N LYS A 40 0.66 7.78 6.95
CA LYS A 40 1.75 8.74 7.12
C LYS A 40 2.71 8.68 5.94
N ARG A 41 3.23 7.51 5.59
CA ARG A 41 4.16 7.34 4.45
C ARG A 41 3.54 7.70 3.10
N TYR A 42 2.29 7.30 2.87
CA TYR A 42 1.59 7.49 1.60
C TYR A 42 1.34 8.97 1.30
N TYR A 43 1.00 9.74 2.34
CA TYR A 43 0.72 11.18 2.23
C TYR A 43 1.90 12.09 2.58
N ASP A 44 2.99 11.61 3.22
CA ASP A 44 4.15 12.45 3.57
C ASP A 44 4.76 13.14 2.34
N ASN A 45 4.75 12.45 1.19
CA ASN A 45 5.25 12.99 -0.07
C ASN A 45 4.33 14.03 -0.72
N VAL A 46 3.07 14.11 -0.27
CA VAL A 46 2.09 15.11 -0.72
C VAL A 46 2.21 16.40 0.10
N ILE A 47 2.56 16.28 1.39
CA ILE A 47 2.63 17.42 2.33
C ILE A 47 3.96 18.19 2.21
N ARG A 48 5.05 17.55 1.78
CA ARG A 48 6.38 18.19 1.61
C ARG A 48 6.60 18.88 0.25
N ARG A 49 5.56 19.05 -0.55
CA ARG A 49 5.60 19.74 -1.86
C ARG A 49 4.93 21.10 -1.81
#